data_AF-A0A7Y5SKC5-F1
#
_entry.id   AF-A0A7Y5SKC5-F1
#
_cell.length_a   1.000
_cell.length_b   1.000
_cell.length_c   1.000
_cell.angle_alpha   90.00
_cell.angle_beta   90.00
_cell.angle_gamma   90.00
#
_symmetry.space_group_name_H-M   'P 1'
#
loop_
_entity.id
_entity.type
_entity.pdbx_description
1 polymer ?
#
loop_
_entity_poly.entity_id
_entity_poly.type
_entity_poly.pdbx_seq_one_letter_code
_entity_poly.pdbx_strand_id
1 'polypeptide(L)'
;MPLAATAPLEAAATSNSPGTRPNILLIFTDDQSHRSVSCYEDAHPWVRTPNIDRLAAEGVRFQYAYIGTWCMPSRAQLLTGRHPHGIQ
;
A
#
# COMPACT_ATOMS: atom_id res chain seq x y z
N MET A 1 -5.83 -38.17 17.25
CA MET A 1 -4.79 -37.34 16.61
C MET A 1 -5.10 -35.88 16.92
N PRO A 2 -4.10 -35.08 17.30
CA PRO A 2 -4.27 -33.96 18.23
C PRO A 2 -4.82 -32.68 17.59
N LEU A 3 -5.63 -31.99 18.39
CA LEU A 3 -6.19 -30.66 18.19
C LEU A 3 -5.03 -29.63 18.14
N ALA A 4 -4.79 -29.01 17.00
CA ALA A 4 -3.75 -27.98 16.86
C ALA A 4 -4.20 -26.69 17.55
N ALA A 5 -3.49 -26.30 18.61
CA ALA A 5 -3.67 -25.02 19.28
C ALA A 5 -3.16 -23.90 18.36
N THR A 6 -4.06 -23.02 17.91
CA THR A 6 -3.70 -21.77 17.24
C THR A 6 -3.23 -20.76 18.27
N ALA A 7 -1.91 -20.53 18.34
CA ALA A 7 -1.32 -19.45 19.11
C ALA A 7 -1.80 -18.08 18.58
N PRO A 8 -2.09 -17.10 19.44
CA PRO A 8 -2.39 -15.75 19.00
C PRO A 8 -1.13 -15.14 18.35
N LEU A 9 -1.29 -14.63 17.13
CA LEU A 9 -0.27 -13.86 16.43
C LEU A 9 -0.09 -12.54 17.19
N GLU A 10 0.92 -12.50 18.06
CA GLU A 10 1.27 -11.33 18.85
C GLU A 10 1.75 -10.25 17.88
N ALA A 11 0.89 -9.27 17.62
CA ALA A 11 1.22 -8.09 16.84
C ALA A 11 2.45 -7.44 17.48
N ALA A 12 3.57 -7.41 16.76
CA ALA A 12 4.77 -6.70 17.17
C ALA A 12 4.44 -5.21 17.25
N ALA A 13 3.98 -4.78 18.44
CA ALA A 13 3.86 -3.39 18.79
C ALA A 13 5.28 -2.81 18.80
N THR A 14 5.67 -2.20 17.69
CA THR A 14 6.87 -1.37 17.63
C THR A 14 6.69 -0.29 18.69
N SER A 15 7.48 -0.37 19.76
CA SER A 15 7.52 0.60 20.85
C SER A 15 7.97 1.95 20.28
N ASN A 16 7.00 2.77 19.88
CA ASN A 16 7.28 4.12 19.42
C ASN A 16 7.52 4.98 20.67
N SER A 17 8.79 5.21 21.02
CA SER A 17 9.16 6.13 22.10
C SER A 17 8.49 7.49 21.83
N PRO A 18 7.74 8.05 22.79
CA PRO A 18 7.09 9.34 22.62
C PRO A 18 8.17 10.43 22.47
N GLY A 19 8.51 10.76 21.22
CA GLY A 19 9.58 11.71 20.89
C GLY A 19 10.36 11.37 19.61
N THR A 20 10.33 10.12 19.13
CA THR A 20 11.01 9.75 17.88
C THR A 20 10.08 10.00 16.70
N ARG A 21 10.52 10.86 15.76
CA ARG A 21 9.79 11.06 14.50
C ARG A 21 9.86 9.77 13.67
N PRO A 22 8.74 9.25 13.16
CA PRO A 22 8.78 8.05 12.32
C PRO A 22 9.51 8.35 11.00
N ASN A 23 10.20 7.33 10.48
CA ASN A 23 10.73 7.39 9.12
C ASN A 23 9.59 7.08 8.15
N ILE A 24 9.47 7.88 7.09
CA ILE A 24 8.44 7.71 6.06
C ILE A 24 9.11 7.21 4.78
N LEU A 25 8.74 6.01 4.34
CA LEU A 25 9.14 5.46 3.05
C LEU A 25 7.95 5.53 2.09
N LEU A 26 8.06 6.37 1.06
CA LEU A 26 7.06 6.48 0.00
C LEU A 26 7.51 5.68 -1.24
N ILE A 27 6.79 4.61 -1.55
CA ILE A 27 7.01 3.79 -2.76
C ILE A 27 5.95 4.18 -3.78
N PHE A 28 6.38 4.58 -4.98
CA PHE A 28 5.51 4.95 -6.08
C PHE A 28 5.91 4.21 -7.36
N THR A 29 4.98 3.45 -7.91
CA THR A 29 5.18 2.62 -9.12
C THR A 29 4.59 3.30 -10.35
N ASP A 30 5.23 3.14 -11.50
CA ASP A 30 4.70 3.64 -12.78
C ASP A 30 3.76 2.61 -13.43
N ASP A 31 2.69 3.08 -14.06
CA ASP A 31 1.70 2.26 -14.81
C ASP A 31 1.17 1.02 -14.06
N GLN A 32 1.04 1.09 -12.73
CA GLN A 32 0.51 -0.02 -11.94
C GLN A 32 -1.02 0.04 -11.84
N SER A 33 -1.69 -1.00 -12.33
CA SER A 33 -3.12 -1.20 -12.14
C SER A 33 -3.41 -1.95 -10.84
N HIS A 34 -4.57 -1.72 -10.22
CA HIS A 34 -5.04 -2.56 -9.12
C HIS A 34 -5.10 -4.05 -9.50
N ARG A 35 -5.30 -4.36 -10.79
CA ARG A 35 -5.33 -5.74 -11.32
C ARG A 35 -3.96 -6.42 -11.37
N SER A 36 -2.87 -5.66 -11.22
CA SER A 36 -1.50 -6.19 -11.19
C SER A 36 -0.93 -6.38 -9.77
N VAL A 37 -1.79 -6.35 -8.75
CA VAL A 37 -1.43 -6.62 -7.35
C VAL A 37 -2.36 -7.71 -6.79
N SER A 38 -1.81 -8.82 -6.30
CA SER A 38 -2.58 -10.02 -5.95
C SER A 38 -3.52 -9.86 -4.76
N CYS A 39 -3.35 -8.83 -3.92
CA CYS A 39 -4.24 -8.56 -2.79
C CYS A 39 -5.57 -7.86 -3.17
N TYR A 40 -5.80 -7.52 -4.44
CA TYR A 40 -7.07 -7.01 -4.93
C TYR A 40 -7.93 -8.11 -5.55
N GLU A 41 -9.25 -7.99 -5.40
CA GLU A 41 -10.21 -9.00 -5.87
C GLU A 41 -10.18 -9.19 -7.40
N ASP A 42 -10.01 -8.10 -8.16
CA ASP A 42 -9.94 -8.12 -9.63
C ASP A 42 -8.53 -8.43 -10.18
N ALA A 43 -7.62 -8.94 -9.34
CA ALA A 43 -6.26 -9.25 -9.77
C ALA A 43 -6.22 -10.36 -10.82
N HIS A 44 -5.29 -10.26 -11.77
CA HIS A 44 -5.10 -11.33 -12.73
C HIS A 44 -4.60 -12.61 -12.05
N PRO A 45 -5.05 -13.81 -12.46
CA PRO A 45 -4.71 -15.07 -11.79
C PRO A 45 -3.22 -15.41 -11.72
N TRP A 46 -2.41 -14.84 -12.63
CA TRP A 46 -0.96 -15.07 -12.70
C TRP A 46 -0.15 -14.06 -11.90
N VAL A 47 -0.76 -13.02 -11.35
CA VAL A 47 -0.07 -12.00 -10.56
C VAL A 47 0.32 -12.57 -9.21
N ARG A 48 1.58 -12.35 -8.82
CA ARG A 48 2.11 -12.78 -7.51
C ARG A 48 2.94 -11.65 -6.93
N THR A 49 2.42 -11.00 -5.88
CA THR A 49 3.10 -9.89 -5.20
C THR A 49 3.20 -10.14 -3.68
N PRO A 50 3.90 -11.22 -3.24
CA PRO A 50 3.86 -11.65 -1.84
C PRO A 50 4.33 -10.58 -0.84
N ASN A 51 5.30 -9.74 -1.23
CA ASN A 51 5.78 -8.65 -0.38
C ASN A 51 4.75 -7.51 -0.24
N ILE A 52 4.01 -7.18 -1.32
CA ILE A 52 2.96 -6.17 -1.28
C ILE A 52 1.75 -6.71 -0.52
N ASP A 53 1.43 -7.98 -0.72
CA ASP A 53 0.32 -8.64 -0.03
C ASP A 53 0.57 -8.68 1.49
N ARG A 54 1.83 -8.95 1.90
CA ARG A 54 2.24 -8.85 3.31
C ARG A 54 2.05 -7.44 3.87
N LEU A 55 2.47 -6.40 3.14
CA LEU A 55 2.25 -5.00 3.55
C LEU A 55 0.76 -4.66 3.66
N ALA A 56 -0.07 -5.18 2.76
CA ALA A 56 -1.51 -4.98 2.80
C ALA A 56 -2.18 -5.71 3.97
N ALA A 57 -1.66 -6.87 4.38
CA ALA A 57 -2.17 -7.64 5.52
C ALA A 57 -1.74 -7.06 6.88
N GLU A 58 -0.53 -6.49 6.97
CA GLU A 58 0.00 -5.86 8.19
C GLU A 58 -0.48 -4.41 8.36
N GLY A 59 -1.03 -3.80 7.31
CA GLY A 59 -1.39 -2.38 7.27
C GLY A 59 -2.81 -2.11 6.81
N VAL A 60 -2.99 -0.97 6.15
CA VAL A 60 -4.27 -0.56 5.57
C VAL A 60 -4.16 -0.57 4.05
N ARG A 61 -5.11 -1.25 3.39
CA ARG A 61 -5.25 -1.26 1.93
C ARG A 61 -6.47 -0.45 1.52
N PHE A 62 -6.29 0.51 0.62
CA PHE A 62 -7.39 1.29 0.06
C PHE A 62 -7.98 0.58 -1.15
N GLN A 63 -9.27 0.23 -1.11
CA GLN A 63 -9.96 -0.39 -2.25
C GLN A 63 -10.17 0.61 -3.40
N TYR A 64 -10.34 1.89 -3.08
CA TYR A 64 -10.57 2.97 -4.03
C TYR A 64 -9.56 4.10 -3.81
N ALA A 65 -8.51 4.13 -4.63
CA ALA A 65 -7.53 5.21 -4.68
C ALA A 65 -7.48 5.79 -6.10
N TYR A 66 -7.65 7.10 -6.22
CA TYR A 66 -7.75 7.79 -7.50
C TYR A 66 -6.53 8.68 -7.73
N ILE A 67 -6.04 8.70 -8.97
CA ILE A 67 -4.88 9.48 -9.39
C ILE A 67 -5.20 10.33 -10.62
N GLY A 68 -4.26 11.22 -10.98
CA GLY A 68 -4.30 11.94 -12.25
C GLY A 68 -4.29 11.00 -13.46
N THR A 69 -4.75 11.51 -14.61
CA THR A 69 -4.93 10.71 -15.84
C THR A 69 -3.62 10.28 -16.51
N TRP A 70 -2.48 10.90 -16.17
CA TRP A 70 -1.17 10.70 -16.80
C TRP A 70 -0.05 10.65 -15.74
N CYS A 71 1.08 10.02 -16.07
CA CYS A 71 2.21 9.82 -15.15
C CYS A 71 2.77 11.13 -14.58
N MET A 72 3.03 12.13 -15.43
CA MET A 72 3.52 13.45 -15.01
C MET A 72 2.55 14.18 -14.06
N PRO A 73 1.28 14.45 -14.43
CA PRO A 73 0.36 15.15 -13.54
C PRO A 73 0.05 14.33 -12.28
N SER A 74 0.03 12.99 -12.34
CA SER A 74 -0.14 12.16 -11.13
C SER A 74 1.02 12.36 -10.13
N ARG A 75 2.27 12.34 -10.61
CA ARG A 75 3.44 12.58 -9.75
C ARG A 75 3.46 14.00 -9.21
N ALA A 76 3.10 14.99 -10.04
CA ALA A 76 3.03 16.38 -9.63
C ALA A 76 1.97 16.61 -8.54
N GLN A 77 0.79 15.99 -8.66
CA GLN A 77 -0.26 16.04 -7.63
C GLN A 77 0.24 15.45 -6.30
N LEU A 78 0.89 14.28 -6.36
CA LEU A 78 1.41 13.61 -5.17
C LEU A 78 2.47 14.45 -4.43
N LEU A 79 3.38 15.08 -5.18
CA LEU A 79 4.48 15.86 -4.60
C LEU A 79 4.05 17.24 -4.11
N THR A 80 3.09 17.88 -4.79
CA THR A 80 2.64 19.24 -4.46
C THR A 80 1.41 19.28 -3.55
N GLY A 81 0.67 18.17 -3.45
CA GLY A 81 -0.62 18.12 -2.75
C GLY A 81 -1.71 18.95 -3.43
N ARG A 82 -1.55 19.32 -4.71
CA ARG A 82 -2.50 20.13 -5.47
C ARG A 82 -3.23 19.31 -6.51
N HIS A 83 -4.44 19.74 -6.86
CA HIS A 83 -5.17 19.21 -8.00
C HIS A 83 -4.49 19.57 -9.33
N PRO A 84 -4.68 18.77 -10.41
CA PRO A 84 -4.00 18.98 -11.69
C PRO A 84 -4.22 20.37 -12.29
N HIS A 85 -5.38 20.98 -12.08
CA HIS A 85 -5.66 22.34 -12.56
C HIS A 85 -4.79 23.43 -11.91
N GLY A 86 -4.15 23.12 -10.77
CA GLY A 86 -3.30 24.04 -10.01
C GLY A 86 -1.80 23.83 -10.23
N ILE A 87 -1.44 22.94 -11.16
CA ILE A 87 -0.07 22.56 -11.52
C ILE A 87 0.04 22.78 -13.04
N GLN A 88 0.47 23.97 -13.44
CA GLN A 88 0.79 24.31 -14.83
C GLN A 88 2.29 24.14 -15.06
#